data_AF-A0A5S4EUV9-F1
#
_entry.id   AF-A0A5S4EUV9-F1
#
_cell.length_a   1.000
_cell.length_b   1.000
_cell.length_c   1.000
_cell.angle_alpha   90.00
_cell.angle_beta   90.00
_cell.angle_gamma   90.00
#
_symmetry.space_group_name_H-M   'P 1'
#
loop_
_entity.id
_entity.type
_entity.pdbx_description
1 polymer ?
#
loop_
_entity_poly.entity_id
_entity_poly.type
_entity_poly.pdbx_seq_one_letter_code
_entity_poly.pdbx_strand_id
1 'polypeptide(L)'
;MNAWTFEGQPGALGETVTLVEGGSFCLCQRGGDIVPGAAQGVYHADTRLLSRWVLKVDDHPVEPLQTISAAPYHATFVGKARPRPGSAESTLLVVRDRYVGGGLREDLVLRNMSQEPAGCVLTVHVGADVADLFEVKAERARPVADVEMNPSESGLEVLSASRARGARIVVDAPGTPVVATPGLLTFHLVVPPRQEWRTTLVVNPIIEGVECSAWFPADHSIEHAEPARRLAAWTRNSPVLTSTNIDLVQVMRRSREDLGSLRLFDRRHPEEPPAIAAGAPWFMTLFGRDSLLTSWMALPLDQSLALGTLRRLARLQGTKVDPLSEEEPGKIMHELRHGVQDSASPYGGQAYYGSVDATPLFVMLLGELRRWGLHTEAVEELLPHADAALAWIEEYGGPDGLLWYRRKTDRGLINQGWKDSFDGITFSEGT
;
A
#
# COMPACT_ATOMS: atom_id res chain seq x y z
N MET A 1 -4.04 7.90 -22.83
CA MET A 1 -4.13 7.55 -21.40
C MET A 1 -3.89 6.05 -21.33
N ASN A 2 -2.70 5.62 -20.91
CA ASN A 2 -2.41 4.19 -20.74
C ASN A 2 -3.15 3.75 -19.47
N ALA A 3 -4.20 2.96 -19.66
CA ALA A 3 -5.10 2.56 -18.58
C ALA A 3 -4.49 1.47 -17.68
N TRP A 4 -3.37 0.89 -18.10
CA TRP A 4 -2.85 -0.36 -17.53
C TRP A 4 -1.51 -0.15 -16.82
N THR A 5 -0.60 0.63 -17.41
CA THR A 5 0.78 0.75 -16.94
C THR A 5 1.25 2.20 -16.88
N PHE A 6 2.17 2.49 -15.95
CA PHE A 6 2.93 3.74 -15.94
C PHE A 6 4.38 3.45 -16.31
N GLU A 7 4.76 3.92 -17.49
CA GLU A 7 6.09 3.73 -18.08
C GLU A 7 7.11 4.83 -17.67
N GLY A 8 6.73 5.82 -16.86
CA GLY A 8 7.62 6.92 -16.47
C GLY A 8 8.49 6.65 -15.23
N GLN A 9 9.45 7.52 -14.95
CA GLN A 9 10.08 7.58 -13.62
C GLN A 9 9.06 8.12 -12.61
N PRO A 10 8.87 7.46 -11.45
CA PRO A 10 8.11 8.06 -10.36
C PRO A 10 8.77 9.37 -9.95
N GLY A 11 7.98 10.43 -9.71
CA GLY A 11 8.50 11.68 -9.16
C GLY A 11 9.32 11.43 -7.89
N ALA A 12 10.41 12.17 -7.70
CA ALA A 12 11.31 11.99 -6.57
C ALA A 12 10.55 12.15 -5.24
N LEU A 13 10.66 11.14 -4.37
CA LEU A 13 9.93 11.11 -3.10
C LEU A 13 10.47 12.08 -2.03
N GLY A 14 11.53 12.88 -2.27
CA GLY A 14 12.03 13.87 -1.30
C GLY A 14 12.29 13.32 0.12
N GLU A 15 12.29 14.19 1.14
CA GLU A 15 12.31 13.78 2.56
C GLU A 15 10.92 13.32 3.04
N THR A 16 10.41 12.23 2.47
CA THR A 16 9.09 11.67 2.79
C THR A 16 9.22 10.43 3.68
N VAL A 17 8.27 10.28 4.60
CA VAL A 17 8.07 9.08 5.41
C VAL A 17 7.05 8.21 4.71
N THR A 18 7.44 6.96 4.45
CA THR A 18 6.62 5.96 3.76
C THR A 18 6.19 4.89 4.75
N LEU A 19 4.88 4.70 4.89
CA LEU A 19 4.28 3.62 5.67
C LEU A 19 3.51 2.69 4.73
N VAL A 20 3.65 1.37 4.88
CA VAL A 20 3.03 0.37 4.00
C VAL A 20 2.45 -0.80 4.79
N GLU A 21 1.30 -1.30 4.35
CA GLU A 21 0.70 -2.55 4.81
C GLU A 21 -0.24 -3.11 3.74
N GLY A 22 0.10 -4.25 3.16
CA GLY A 22 -0.64 -4.83 2.03
C GLY A 22 -0.80 -3.82 0.89
N GLY A 23 -2.00 -3.69 0.33
CA GLY A 23 -2.32 -2.71 -0.72
C GLY A 23 -2.59 -1.28 -0.22
N SER A 24 -2.24 -0.96 1.02
CA SER A 24 -2.37 0.38 1.62
C SER A 24 -1.02 1.00 1.89
N PHE A 25 -0.89 2.30 1.66
CA PHE A 25 0.30 3.05 2.04
C PHE A 25 0.01 4.52 2.35
N CYS A 26 0.91 5.16 3.09
CA CYS A 26 0.89 6.59 3.35
C CYS A 26 2.24 7.21 3.03
N LEU A 27 2.20 8.36 2.35
CA LEU A 27 3.34 9.21 2.08
C LEU A 27 3.11 10.56 2.75
N CYS A 28 3.99 10.96 3.67
CA CYS A 28 3.86 12.19 4.44
C CYS A 28 5.21 12.84 4.76
N GLN A 29 5.20 14.09 5.20
CA GLN A 29 6.39 14.78 5.68
C GLN A 29 6.92 14.15 6.98
N ARG A 30 8.15 14.49 7.39
CA ARG A 30 8.74 14.07 8.68
C ARG A 30 7.93 14.48 9.92
N GLY A 31 7.05 15.47 9.82
CA GLY A 31 6.11 15.84 10.89
C GLY A 31 4.78 15.06 10.91
N GLY A 32 4.60 14.13 9.97
CA GLY A 32 3.36 13.39 9.74
C GLY A 32 2.33 14.14 8.88
N ASP A 33 2.60 15.40 8.51
CA ASP A 33 1.69 16.17 7.67
C ASP A 33 1.68 15.67 6.22
N ILE A 34 0.48 15.62 5.65
CA ILE A 34 0.25 15.37 4.23
C ILE A 34 -0.15 16.72 3.63
N VAL A 35 0.72 17.28 2.80
CA VAL A 35 0.46 18.54 2.10
C VAL A 35 0.09 18.28 0.64
N PRO A 36 -0.86 19.04 0.07
CA PRO A 36 -1.26 18.86 -1.32
C PRO A 36 -0.15 19.32 -2.28
N GLY A 37 -0.23 18.87 -3.53
CA GLY A 37 0.65 19.31 -4.62
C GLY A 37 1.82 18.37 -4.95
N ALA A 38 1.95 17.25 -4.25
CA ALA A 38 2.96 16.22 -4.52
C ALA A 38 2.35 14.80 -4.43
N ALA A 39 3.21 13.78 -4.36
CA ALA A 39 2.85 12.38 -4.18
C ALA A 39 2.34 12.02 -2.77
N GLN A 40 2.34 12.96 -1.82
CA GLN A 40 1.86 12.71 -0.46
C GLN A 40 0.37 12.35 -0.45
N GLY A 41 -0.01 11.47 0.48
CA GLY A 41 -1.39 11.00 0.57
C GLY A 41 -1.56 9.74 1.41
N VAL A 42 -2.83 9.39 1.62
CA VAL A 42 -3.25 8.06 2.11
C VAL A 42 -3.83 7.31 0.92
N TYR A 43 -3.29 6.13 0.64
CA TYR A 43 -3.63 5.32 -0.51
C TYR A 43 -4.20 3.97 -0.07
N HIS A 44 -5.22 3.52 -0.79
CA HIS A 44 -5.76 2.18 -0.69
C HIS A 44 -6.39 1.79 -2.02
N ALA A 45 -6.20 0.53 -2.45
CA ALA A 45 -6.75 0.02 -3.71
C ALA A 45 -6.45 0.97 -4.90
N ASP A 46 -5.16 1.24 -5.11
CA ASP A 46 -4.58 2.17 -6.09
C ASP A 46 -5.26 3.56 -6.20
N THR A 47 -5.93 4.02 -5.14
CA THR A 47 -6.58 5.34 -5.09
C THR A 47 -6.01 6.19 -3.95
N ARG A 48 -5.66 7.45 -4.22
CA ARG A 48 -5.34 8.45 -3.19
C ARG A 48 -6.61 8.94 -2.52
N LEU A 49 -6.96 8.36 -1.37
CA LEU A 49 -8.17 8.73 -0.64
C LEU A 49 -8.07 10.11 0.00
N LEU A 50 -6.91 10.42 0.61
CA LEU A 50 -6.64 11.72 1.22
C LEU A 50 -5.39 12.34 0.60
N SER A 51 -5.51 13.58 0.16
CA SER A 51 -4.43 14.40 -0.42
C SER A 51 -3.96 15.52 0.51
N ARG A 52 -4.65 15.72 1.65
CA ARG A 52 -4.25 16.63 2.71
C ARG A 52 -4.65 16.09 4.09
N TRP A 53 -3.71 16.16 5.02
CA TRP A 53 -3.87 15.82 6.43
C TRP A 53 -2.86 16.63 7.23
N VAL A 54 -3.24 17.83 7.63
CA VAL A 54 -2.33 18.81 8.27
C VAL A 54 -2.82 19.12 9.68
N LEU A 55 -1.95 18.92 10.67
CA LEU A 55 -2.24 19.20 12.07
C LEU A 55 -1.74 20.59 12.47
N LYS A 56 -2.58 21.37 13.13
CA LYS A 56 -2.21 22.68 13.68
C LYS A 56 -2.64 22.84 15.13
N VAL A 57 -1.87 23.63 15.87
CA VAL A 57 -2.20 24.11 17.23
C VAL A 57 -2.27 25.63 17.17
N ASP A 58 -3.42 26.19 17.56
CA ASP A 58 -3.70 27.64 17.52
C ASP A 58 -3.43 28.25 16.13
N ASP A 59 -3.88 27.56 15.07
CA ASP A 59 -3.66 27.88 13.64
C ASP A 59 -2.19 27.93 13.19
N HIS A 60 -1.26 27.48 14.02
CA HIS A 60 0.15 27.34 13.66
C HIS A 60 0.52 25.88 13.38
N PRO A 61 1.42 25.63 12.40
CA PRO A 61 1.91 24.28 12.15
C PRO A 61 2.69 23.75 13.36
N VAL A 62 2.62 22.44 13.57
CA VAL A 62 3.44 21.75 14.58
C VAL A 62 4.88 21.68 14.07
N GLU A 63 5.84 22.14 14.86
CA GLU A 63 7.26 22.07 14.51
C GLU A 63 7.76 20.63 14.73
N PRO A 64 8.22 19.91 13.69
CA PRO A 64 8.72 18.55 13.84
C PRO A 64 10.03 18.51 14.65
N LEU A 65 10.11 17.58 15.60
CA LEU A 65 11.32 17.32 16.40
C LEU A 65 11.95 15.99 16.05
N GLN A 66 11.14 14.93 15.91
CA GLN A 66 11.63 13.58 15.65
C GLN A 66 10.59 12.72 14.94
N THR A 67 11.07 11.85 14.06
CA THR A 67 10.29 10.74 13.49
C THR A 67 10.91 9.42 13.95
N ILE A 68 10.08 8.50 14.43
CA ILE A 68 10.47 7.16 14.84
C ILE A 68 9.63 6.17 14.05
N SER A 69 10.26 5.28 13.28
CA SER A 69 9.56 4.20 12.58
C SER A 69 9.94 2.87 13.23
N ALA A 70 8.96 2.24 13.89
CA ALA A 70 9.15 0.98 14.60
C ALA A 70 8.73 -0.24 13.76
N ALA A 71 7.87 -0.04 12.77
CA ALA A 71 7.40 -1.07 11.84
C ALA A 71 7.09 -0.45 10.47
N PRO A 72 7.04 -1.24 9.39
CA PRO A 72 6.73 -0.74 8.04
C PRO A 72 5.40 0.01 7.95
N TYR A 73 4.42 -0.38 8.77
CA TYR A 73 3.08 0.22 8.81
C TYR A 73 2.93 1.35 9.83
N HIS A 74 3.97 1.65 10.63
CA HIS A 74 3.88 2.56 11.78
C HIS A 74 5.01 3.60 11.85
N ALA A 75 4.63 4.82 12.17
CA ALA A 75 5.57 5.84 12.65
C ALA A 75 4.96 6.70 13.77
N THR A 76 5.83 7.08 14.71
CA THR A 76 5.58 8.10 15.71
C THR A 76 6.22 9.41 15.28
N PHE A 77 5.44 10.48 15.24
CA PHE A 77 5.89 11.84 14.97
C PHE A 77 5.82 12.65 16.25
N VAL A 78 6.96 13.19 16.67
CA VAL A 78 7.08 14.07 17.84
C VAL A 78 7.32 15.49 17.34
N GLY A 79 6.53 16.43 17.82
CA GLY A 79 6.65 17.84 17.52
C GLY A 79 6.28 18.73 18.70
N LYS A 80 6.43 20.04 18.52
CA LYS A 80 6.02 21.04 19.53
C LYS A 80 5.14 22.10 18.89
N ALA A 81 4.21 22.64 19.67
CA ALA A 81 3.44 23.81 19.25
C ALA A 81 4.31 25.06 19.29
N ARG A 82 3.82 26.17 18.74
CA ARG A 82 4.47 27.48 18.90
C ARG A 82 4.50 27.88 20.38
N PRO A 83 5.59 28.53 20.87
CA PRO A 83 5.61 29.14 22.19
C PRO A 83 4.45 30.15 22.37
N ARG A 84 3.90 30.20 23.57
CA ARG A 84 2.88 31.20 23.92
C ARG A 84 3.47 32.61 23.89
N PRO A 85 2.67 33.65 23.60
CA PRO A 85 3.10 35.03 23.79
C PRO A 85 3.65 35.25 25.20
N GLY A 86 4.88 35.77 25.30
CA GLY A 86 5.57 35.97 26.58
C GLY A 86 6.43 34.79 27.06
N SER A 87 6.42 33.64 26.38
CA SER A 87 7.32 32.51 26.63
C SER A 87 8.33 32.35 25.50
N ALA A 88 9.60 32.10 25.84
CA ALA A 88 10.63 31.75 24.86
C ALA A 88 10.54 30.28 24.42
N GLU A 89 10.04 29.41 25.30
CA GLU A 89 9.96 27.97 25.05
C GLU A 89 8.51 27.51 24.84
N SER A 90 8.36 26.47 24.01
CA SER A 90 7.09 25.79 23.83
C SER A 90 6.84 24.84 25.00
N THR A 91 5.63 24.90 25.55
CA THR A 91 5.21 24.04 26.66
C THR A 91 4.25 22.94 26.22
N LEU A 92 3.89 22.89 24.94
CA LEU A 92 2.97 21.90 24.38
C LEU A 92 3.72 20.95 23.45
N LEU A 93 3.81 19.70 23.87
CA LEU A 93 4.36 18.61 23.06
C LEU A 93 3.21 17.92 22.32
N VAL A 94 3.41 17.69 21.03
CA VAL A 94 2.47 16.97 20.15
C VAL A 94 3.10 15.65 19.77
N VAL A 95 2.38 14.55 20.02
CA VAL A 95 2.79 13.21 19.58
C VAL A 95 1.69 12.64 18.70
N ARG A 96 2.08 12.11 17.54
CA ARG A 96 1.18 11.47 16.58
C ARG A 96 1.68 10.04 16.35
N ASP A 97 0.89 9.05 16.71
CA ASP A 97 1.17 7.65 16.39
C ASP A 97 0.30 7.23 15.21
N ARG A 98 0.92 7.00 14.06
CA ARG A 98 0.23 6.71 12.81
C ARG A 98 0.42 5.26 12.39
N TYR A 99 -0.69 4.61 12.05
CA TYR A 99 -0.74 3.25 11.54
C TYR A 99 -1.45 3.20 10.19
N VAL A 100 -0.93 2.44 9.24
CA VAL A 100 -1.52 2.26 7.91
C VAL A 100 -1.88 0.81 7.69
N GLY A 101 -3.07 0.55 7.16
CA GLY A 101 -3.54 -0.79 6.81
C GLY A 101 -5.03 -0.77 6.56
N GLY A 102 -5.45 -0.99 5.31
CA GLY A 102 -6.86 -0.86 4.91
C GLY A 102 -7.45 0.52 5.21
N GLY A 103 -6.63 1.58 5.18
CA GLY A 103 -6.98 2.90 5.71
C GLY A 103 -5.84 3.51 6.52
N LEU A 104 -6.20 4.41 7.45
CA LEU A 104 -5.28 5.08 8.37
C LEU A 104 -5.85 5.06 9.79
N ARG A 105 -5.02 4.89 10.80
CA ARG A 105 -5.31 5.28 12.19
C ARG A 105 -4.25 6.27 12.65
N GLU A 106 -4.66 7.33 13.33
CA GLU A 106 -3.77 8.30 13.96
C GLU A 106 -4.22 8.56 15.40
N ASP A 107 -3.38 8.16 16.36
CA ASP A 107 -3.56 8.48 17.77
C ASP A 107 -2.81 9.78 18.04
N LEU A 108 -3.53 10.81 18.48
CA LEU A 108 -2.98 12.13 18.79
C LEU A 108 -2.90 12.33 20.29
N VAL A 109 -1.75 12.82 20.75
CA VAL A 109 -1.51 13.20 22.14
C VAL A 109 -0.99 14.63 22.20
N LEU A 110 -1.66 15.47 22.97
CA LEU A 110 -1.20 16.81 23.30
C LEU A 110 -0.82 16.85 24.78
N ARG A 111 0.47 17.01 25.08
CA ARG A 111 0.98 17.06 26.47
C ARG A 111 1.32 18.47 26.88
N ASN A 112 0.80 18.90 28.04
CA ASN A 112 1.17 20.17 28.64
C ASN A 112 2.32 19.98 29.64
N MET A 113 3.49 20.48 29.27
CA MET A 113 4.71 20.40 30.07
C MET A 113 4.83 21.53 31.10
N SER A 114 3.94 22.52 31.08
CA SER A 114 3.95 23.66 31.99
C SER A 114 3.26 23.36 33.33
N GLN A 115 3.36 24.32 34.25
CA GLN A 115 2.67 24.29 35.55
C GLN A 115 1.29 24.98 35.53
N GLU A 116 0.86 25.49 34.37
CA GLU A 116 -0.41 26.20 34.22
C GLU A 116 -1.33 25.50 33.22
N PRO A 117 -2.66 25.59 33.37
CA PRO A 117 -3.60 25.06 32.38
C PRO A 117 -3.34 25.65 30.99
N ALA A 118 -3.54 24.83 29.97
CA ALA A 118 -3.29 25.18 28.61
C ALA A 118 -4.55 25.16 27.75
N GLY A 119 -5.13 26.35 27.51
CA GLY A 119 -6.13 26.54 26.47
C GLY A 119 -5.49 26.58 25.09
N CYS A 120 -6.04 25.82 24.14
CA CYS A 120 -5.64 25.87 22.73
C CYS A 120 -6.73 25.28 21.81
N VAL A 121 -6.63 25.57 20.53
CA VAL A 121 -7.45 24.97 19.47
C VAL A 121 -6.57 24.05 18.62
N LEU A 122 -6.93 22.77 18.58
CA LEU A 122 -6.30 21.80 17.70
C LEU A 122 -7.15 21.64 16.44
N THR A 123 -6.55 21.75 15.26
CA THR A 123 -7.25 21.53 14.00
C THR A 123 -6.55 20.50 13.12
N VAL A 124 -7.35 19.64 12.49
CA VAL A 124 -6.90 18.71 11.44
C VAL A 124 -7.55 19.15 10.14
N HIS A 125 -6.74 19.66 9.22
CA HIS A 125 -7.20 20.02 7.89
C HIS A 125 -7.17 18.79 6.98
N VAL A 126 -8.32 18.48 6.41
CA VAL A 126 -8.55 17.32 5.56
C VAL A 126 -8.74 17.78 4.12
N GLY A 127 -8.17 17.02 3.19
CA GLY A 127 -8.41 17.20 1.76
C GLY A 127 -8.32 15.87 1.04
N ALA A 128 -9.06 15.75 -0.05
CA ALA A 128 -9.13 14.56 -0.86
C ALA A 128 -9.31 14.92 -2.32
N ASP A 129 -8.77 14.08 -3.19
CA ASP A 129 -8.95 14.17 -4.62
C ASP A 129 -9.35 12.85 -5.27
N VAL A 130 -9.32 11.73 -4.54
CA VAL A 130 -9.64 10.37 -5.05
C VAL A 130 -8.94 10.09 -6.39
N ALA A 131 -7.72 10.63 -6.52
CA ALA A 131 -6.90 10.47 -7.71
C ALA A 131 -6.43 9.03 -7.85
N ASP A 132 -6.40 8.53 -9.08
CA ASP A 132 -5.82 7.22 -9.38
C ASP A 132 -4.30 7.26 -9.20
N LEU A 133 -3.71 6.14 -8.79
CA LEU A 133 -2.28 5.99 -8.55
C LEU A 133 -1.44 6.47 -9.74
N PHE A 134 -1.86 6.15 -10.96
CA PHE A 134 -1.14 6.51 -12.18
C PHE A 134 -1.31 7.99 -12.54
N GLU A 135 -2.45 8.62 -12.18
CA GLU A 135 -2.62 10.07 -12.26
C GLU A 135 -1.60 10.78 -11.35
N VAL A 136 -1.39 10.27 -10.13
CA VAL A 136 -0.42 10.84 -9.19
C VAL A 136 1.02 10.59 -9.64
N LYS A 137 1.38 9.35 -10.02
CA LYS A 137 2.73 9.01 -10.49
C LYS A 137 3.16 9.85 -11.69
N ALA A 138 2.21 10.19 -12.56
CA ALA A 138 2.45 11.01 -13.73
C ALA A 138 2.40 12.52 -13.47
N GLU A 139 2.24 12.96 -12.22
CA GLU A 139 2.07 14.38 -11.84
C GLU A 139 0.88 15.06 -12.56
N ARG A 140 -0.14 14.26 -12.89
CA ARG A 140 -1.36 14.69 -13.60
C ARG A 140 -2.61 14.64 -12.73
N ALA A 141 -2.48 14.30 -11.45
CA ALA A 141 -3.60 14.28 -10.52
C ALA A 141 -4.29 15.64 -10.49
N ARG A 142 -5.59 15.63 -10.79
CA ARG A 142 -6.45 16.81 -10.72
C ARG A 142 -7.54 16.54 -9.69
N PRO A 143 -7.97 17.56 -8.94
CA PRO A 143 -9.15 17.43 -8.08
C PRO A 143 -10.34 16.96 -8.90
N VAL A 144 -11.01 15.91 -8.44
CA VAL A 144 -12.27 15.46 -9.01
C VAL A 144 -13.36 16.42 -8.52
N ALA A 145 -14.19 16.91 -9.45
CA ALA A 145 -15.10 18.03 -9.19
C ALA A 145 -16.26 17.69 -8.24
N ASP A 146 -16.59 16.40 -8.07
CA ASP A 146 -17.72 15.91 -7.29
C ASP A 146 -17.30 15.32 -5.92
N VAL A 147 -16.09 15.62 -5.44
CA VAL A 147 -15.68 15.23 -4.09
C VAL A 147 -16.42 16.08 -3.08
N GLU A 148 -17.40 15.48 -2.42
CA GLU A 148 -18.15 16.08 -1.33
C GLU A 148 -17.53 15.74 0.02
N MET A 149 -17.58 16.69 0.95
CA MET A 149 -17.13 16.51 2.33
C MET A 149 -18.28 16.82 3.29
N ASN A 150 -18.86 15.77 3.84
CA ASN A 150 -20.08 15.81 4.63
C ASN A 150 -19.74 15.62 6.13
N PRO A 151 -19.82 16.68 6.95
CA PRO A 151 -19.53 16.59 8.38
C PRO A 151 -20.59 15.79 9.13
N SER A 152 -20.18 15.16 10.22
CA SER A 152 -21.07 14.52 11.20
C SER A 152 -20.65 14.86 12.62
N GLU A 153 -21.45 14.47 13.62
CA GLU A 153 -21.11 14.66 15.03
C GLU A 153 -19.85 13.88 15.47
N SER A 154 -19.50 12.83 14.74
CA SER A 154 -18.38 11.93 15.05
C SER A 154 -17.23 12.00 14.05
N GLY A 155 -17.25 12.94 13.10
CA GLY A 155 -16.16 13.12 12.15
C GLY A 155 -16.59 13.69 10.78
N LEU A 156 -16.05 13.11 9.71
CA LEU A 156 -16.19 13.63 8.36
C LEU A 156 -16.27 12.50 7.33
N GLU A 157 -17.25 12.52 6.45
CA GLU A 157 -17.27 11.68 5.26
C GLU A 157 -16.75 12.46 4.06
N VAL A 158 -15.93 11.80 3.24
CA VAL A 158 -15.45 12.30 1.95
C VAL A 158 -15.86 11.29 0.89
N LEU A 159 -16.56 11.71 -0.17
CA LEU A 159 -17.02 10.81 -1.21
C LEU A 159 -17.04 11.48 -2.58
N SER A 160 -16.56 10.78 -3.61
CA SER A 160 -16.88 11.06 -5.01
C SER A 160 -17.94 10.08 -5.48
N ALA A 161 -19.11 10.60 -5.84
CA ALA A 161 -20.22 9.78 -6.32
C ALA A 161 -19.89 9.13 -7.67
N SER A 162 -19.26 9.86 -8.59
CA SER A 162 -18.89 9.37 -9.92
C SER A 162 -17.83 8.27 -9.89
N ARG A 163 -16.91 8.30 -8.92
CA ARG A 163 -15.90 7.24 -8.73
C ARG A 163 -16.37 6.14 -7.78
N ALA A 164 -17.45 6.36 -7.01
CA ALA A 164 -17.85 5.51 -5.89
C ALA A 164 -16.66 5.19 -4.96
N ARG A 165 -15.84 6.21 -4.68
CA ARG A 165 -14.60 6.12 -3.90
C ARG A 165 -14.53 7.27 -2.90
N GLY A 166 -13.93 7.04 -1.76
CA GLY A 166 -13.82 8.05 -0.71
C GLY A 166 -13.23 7.52 0.59
N ALA A 167 -13.50 8.23 1.68
CA ALA A 167 -13.13 7.80 3.01
C ALA A 167 -14.09 8.34 4.06
N ARG A 168 -14.38 7.53 5.08
CA ARG A 168 -15.04 7.96 6.31
C ARG A 168 -14.02 8.15 7.41
N ILE A 169 -13.97 9.36 7.96
CA ILE A 169 -13.10 9.72 9.07
C ILE A 169 -13.93 9.69 10.35
N VAL A 170 -13.60 8.77 11.23
CA VAL A 170 -14.23 8.60 12.54
C VAL A 170 -13.29 9.12 13.61
N VAL A 171 -13.82 9.92 14.52
CA VAL A 171 -13.10 10.52 15.64
C VAL A 171 -13.61 9.91 16.94
N ASP A 172 -12.70 9.30 17.69
CA ASP A 172 -12.92 8.86 19.06
C ASP A 172 -12.15 9.79 20.02
N ALA A 173 -12.86 10.76 20.58
CA ALA A 173 -12.34 11.78 21.48
C ALA A 173 -13.11 11.78 22.82
N PRO A 174 -12.80 10.86 23.75
CA PRO A 174 -13.52 10.75 25.00
C PRO A 174 -13.56 12.08 25.78
N GLY A 175 -14.76 12.56 26.07
CA GLY A 175 -14.98 13.79 26.85
C GLY A 175 -14.61 15.09 26.12
N THR A 176 -14.30 15.05 24.82
CA THR A 176 -14.02 16.25 24.00
C THR A 176 -14.80 16.19 22.69
N PRO A 177 -15.87 16.99 22.51
CA PRO A 177 -16.60 16.99 21.25
C PRO A 177 -15.72 17.49 20.11
N VAL A 178 -15.83 16.84 18.94
CA VAL A 178 -15.25 17.32 17.70
C VAL A 178 -16.24 18.25 16.99
N VAL A 179 -15.76 19.38 16.49
CA VAL A 179 -16.53 20.25 15.60
C VAL A 179 -16.03 20.00 14.18
N ALA A 180 -16.86 19.33 13.38
CA ALA A 180 -16.55 19.02 11.99
C ALA A 180 -17.22 20.02 11.04
N THR A 181 -16.45 20.53 10.09
CA THR A 181 -16.93 21.29 8.92
C THR A 181 -16.27 20.72 7.67
N PRO A 182 -16.74 21.04 6.46
CA PRO A 182 -16.10 20.54 5.24
C PRO A 182 -14.58 20.82 5.23
N GLY A 183 -13.78 19.77 5.18
CA GLY A 183 -12.31 19.85 5.16
C GLY A 183 -11.61 20.20 6.48
N LEU A 184 -12.31 20.21 7.62
CA LEU A 184 -11.74 20.61 8.91
C LEU A 184 -12.38 19.88 10.10
N LEU A 185 -11.54 19.31 10.96
CA LEU A 185 -11.92 18.82 12.29
C LEU A 185 -11.29 19.73 13.34
N THR A 186 -12.08 20.21 14.30
CA THR A 186 -11.64 21.16 15.32
C THR A 186 -11.90 20.61 16.73
N PHE A 187 -10.92 20.75 17.60
CA PHE A 187 -11.02 20.43 19.03
C PHE A 187 -10.66 21.65 19.87
N HIS A 188 -11.57 22.04 20.76
CA HIS A 188 -11.33 23.10 21.73
C HIS A 188 -10.86 22.48 23.04
N LEU A 189 -9.61 22.75 23.41
CA LEU A 189 -8.93 22.00 24.47
C LEU A 189 -8.54 22.92 25.63
N VAL A 190 -8.64 22.38 26.84
CA VAL A 190 -7.96 22.90 28.02
C VAL A 190 -7.18 21.74 28.65
N VAL A 191 -5.86 21.70 28.42
CA VAL A 191 -5.00 20.64 28.94
C VAL A 191 -4.43 21.07 30.30
N PRO A 192 -4.76 20.41 31.42
CA PRO A 192 -4.27 20.82 32.74
C PRO A 192 -2.74 20.76 32.84
N PRO A 193 -2.14 21.39 33.88
CA PRO A 193 -0.71 21.32 34.15
C PRO A 193 -0.22 19.88 34.20
N ARG A 194 0.90 19.57 33.53
CA ARG A 194 1.53 18.23 33.56
C ARG A 194 0.62 17.07 33.11
N GLN A 195 -0.50 17.37 32.48
CA GLN A 195 -1.44 16.38 31.97
C GLN A 195 -1.39 16.31 30.44
N GLU A 196 -2.10 15.34 29.89
CA GLU A 196 -2.22 15.13 28.45
C GLU A 196 -3.68 14.97 28.02
N TRP A 197 -3.94 15.37 26.79
CA TRP A 197 -5.18 15.10 26.08
C TRP A 197 -4.91 14.10 24.96
N ARG A 198 -5.89 13.22 24.68
CA ARG A 198 -5.77 12.15 23.69
C ARG A 198 -7.02 12.07 22.82
N THR A 199 -6.84 11.74 21.55
CA THR A 199 -7.90 11.37 20.62
C THR A 199 -7.38 10.35 19.61
N THR A 200 -8.28 9.59 19.01
CA THR A 200 -7.99 8.65 17.92
C THR A 200 -8.79 9.06 16.69
N LEU A 201 -8.13 9.17 15.54
CA LEU A 201 -8.77 9.37 14.24
C LEU A 201 -8.56 8.12 13.39
N VAL A 202 -9.65 7.57 12.85
CA VAL A 202 -9.61 6.42 11.93
C VAL A 202 -10.18 6.83 10.59
N VAL A 203 -9.47 6.52 9.52
CA VAL A 203 -9.86 6.74 8.12
C VAL A 203 -10.20 5.38 7.50
N ASN A 204 -11.49 5.11 7.36
CA ASN A 204 -12.03 3.94 6.70
C ASN A 204 -12.21 4.21 5.19
N PRO A 205 -11.59 3.45 4.29
CA PRO A 205 -11.81 3.56 2.85
C PRO A 205 -13.26 3.31 2.47
N ILE A 206 -13.76 4.05 1.48
CA ILE A 206 -14.98 3.72 0.76
C ILE A 206 -14.55 3.27 -0.64
N ILE A 207 -14.81 2.01 -0.97
CA ILE A 207 -14.46 1.37 -2.23
C ILE A 207 -15.73 0.78 -2.84
N GLU A 208 -16.04 1.17 -4.06
CA GLU A 208 -17.26 0.77 -4.80
C GLU A 208 -18.53 1.11 -4.02
N GLY A 209 -18.52 2.25 -3.32
CA GLY A 209 -19.61 2.70 -2.46
C GLY A 209 -19.72 1.93 -1.13
N VAL A 210 -18.83 0.98 -0.85
CA VAL A 210 -18.83 0.19 0.38
C VAL A 210 -17.73 0.67 1.33
N GLU A 211 -18.12 1.03 2.54
CA GLU A 211 -17.18 1.33 3.61
C GLU A 211 -16.45 0.06 4.05
N CYS A 212 -15.13 0.10 4.04
CA CYS A 212 -14.24 -0.94 4.53
C CYS A 212 -13.58 -0.48 5.83
N SER A 213 -13.61 -1.32 6.86
CA SER A 213 -12.95 -0.99 8.12
C SER A 213 -11.43 -0.98 7.99
N ALA A 214 -10.79 0.05 8.57
CA ALA A 214 -9.34 0.06 8.75
C ALA A 214 -8.87 -1.15 9.57
N TRP A 215 -7.68 -1.66 9.26
CA TRP A 215 -7.12 -2.86 9.89
C TRP A 215 -6.52 -2.57 11.27
N PHE A 216 -6.45 -1.30 11.64
CA PHE A 216 -6.13 -0.80 12.97
C PHE A 216 -7.34 -0.03 13.52
N PRO A 217 -8.38 -0.72 14.03
CA PRO A 217 -9.56 -0.05 14.54
C PRO A 217 -9.27 0.61 15.90
N ALA A 218 -10.04 1.63 16.28
CA ALA A 218 -9.81 2.40 17.51
C ALA A 218 -10.05 1.60 18.80
N ASP A 219 -10.96 0.62 18.75
CA ASP A 219 -11.45 -0.17 19.89
C ASP A 219 -10.55 -1.36 20.27
N HIS A 220 -9.49 -1.62 19.50
CA HIS A 220 -8.54 -2.70 19.77
C HIS A 220 -7.14 -2.19 20.08
N SER A 221 -6.42 -2.94 20.92
CA SER A 221 -4.97 -2.75 21.12
C SER A 221 -4.22 -3.05 19.82
N ILE A 222 -3.24 -2.21 19.50
CA ILE A 222 -2.38 -2.34 18.32
C ILE A 222 -1.69 -3.71 18.24
N GLU A 223 -1.30 -4.29 19.37
CA GLU A 223 -0.64 -5.60 19.43
C GLU A 223 -1.55 -6.75 18.98
N HIS A 224 -2.86 -6.57 19.12
CA HIS A 224 -3.87 -7.55 18.70
C HIS A 224 -4.37 -7.29 17.28
N ALA A 225 -4.04 -6.15 16.67
CA ALA A 225 -4.36 -5.87 15.28
C ALA A 225 -3.72 -6.92 14.36
N GLU A 226 -4.46 -7.30 13.32
CA GLU A 226 -4.07 -8.37 12.42
C GLU A 226 -2.70 -8.16 11.75
N PRO A 227 -2.37 -6.96 11.22
CA PRO A 227 -1.04 -6.68 10.68
C PRO A 227 0.10 -6.90 11.67
N ALA A 228 -0.06 -6.44 12.92
CA ALA A 228 0.95 -6.59 13.97
C ALA A 228 1.18 -8.06 14.32
N ARG A 229 0.10 -8.84 14.44
CA ARG A 229 0.18 -10.30 14.67
C ARG A 229 0.88 -11.02 13.52
N ARG A 230 0.57 -10.69 12.27
CA ARG A 230 1.17 -11.28 11.06
C ARG A 230 2.66 -10.95 10.93
N LEU A 231 3.07 -9.72 11.25
CA LEU A 231 4.48 -9.33 11.25
C LEU A 231 5.25 -10.01 12.39
N ALA A 232 4.67 -10.06 13.59
CA ALA A 232 5.27 -10.77 14.71
C ALA A 232 5.43 -12.27 14.44
N ALA A 233 4.44 -12.91 13.82
CA ALA A 233 4.51 -14.31 13.40
C ALA A 233 5.63 -14.56 12.38
N TRP A 234 5.75 -13.68 11.38
CA TRP A 234 6.84 -13.73 10.40
C TRP A 234 8.21 -13.67 11.06
N THR A 235 8.42 -12.67 11.91
CA THR A 235 9.71 -12.49 12.60
C THR A 235 10.07 -13.70 13.47
N ARG A 236 9.08 -14.32 14.12
CA ARG A 236 9.29 -15.52 14.95
C ARG A 236 9.58 -16.78 14.14
N ASN A 237 8.89 -16.97 13.01
CA ASN A 237 8.96 -18.21 12.24
C ASN A 237 10.09 -18.21 11.20
N SER A 238 10.59 -17.03 10.83
CA SER A 238 11.65 -16.91 9.84
C SER A 238 13.00 -17.39 10.38
N PRO A 239 13.81 -18.06 9.55
CA PRO A 239 15.15 -18.48 9.96
C PRO A 239 16.03 -17.28 10.32
N VAL A 240 17.00 -17.51 11.22
CA VAL A 240 17.99 -16.54 11.67
C VAL A 240 19.37 -17.00 11.22
N LEU A 241 20.02 -16.20 10.38
CA LEU A 241 21.40 -16.45 9.99
C LEU A 241 22.35 -16.07 11.12
N THR A 242 23.26 -16.98 11.48
CA THR A 242 24.40 -16.70 12.35
C THR A 242 25.68 -16.79 11.54
N SER A 243 26.56 -15.80 11.67
CA SER A 243 27.84 -15.72 10.96
C SER A 243 28.80 -14.79 11.70
N THR A 244 30.10 -14.96 11.48
CA THR A 244 31.13 -14.03 11.96
C THR A 244 31.19 -12.76 11.12
N ASN A 245 30.63 -12.76 9.91
CA ASN A 245 30.49 -11.57 9.08
C ASN A 245 29.22 -10.80 9.49
N ILE A 246 29.41 -9.66 10.16
CA ILE A 246 28.32 -8.84 10.68
C ILE A 246 27.49 -8.19 9.57
N ASP A 247 28.11 -7.78 8.46
CA ASP A 247 27.44 -7.12 7.33
C ASP A 247 26.47 -8.09 6.66
N LEU A 248 26.89 -9.35 6.47
CA LEU A 248 26.02 -10.40 5.93
C LEU A 248 24.80 -10.65 6.84
N VAL A 249 25.00 -10.69 8.15
CA VAL A 249 23.90 -10.85 9.12
C VAL A 249 22.94 -9.66 9.05
N GLN A 250 23.45 -8.44 8.91
CA GLN A 250 22.64 -7.23 8.79
C GLN A 250 21.84 -7.21 7.49
N VAL A 251 22.47 -7.52 6.35
CA VAL A 251 21.80 -7.60 5.04
C VAL A 251 20.68 -8.64 5.09
N MET A 252 20.96 -9.85 5.57
CA MET A 252 19.94 -10.91 5.64
C MET A 252 18.80 -10.57 6.60
N ARG A 253 19.10 -9.93 7.73
CA ARG A 253 18.07 -9.43 8.64
C ARG A 253 17.17 -8.42 7.95
N ARG A 254 17.77 -7.43 7.25
CA ARG A 254 17.05 -6.40 6.53
C ARG A 254 16.21 -6.97 5.40
N SER A 255 16.76 -7.86 4.56
CA SER A 255 16.02 -8.53 3.50
C SER A 255 14.81 -9.29 4.03
N ARG A 256 14.93 -9.95 5.19
CA ARG A 256 13.79 -10.61 5.85
C ARG A 256 12.74 -9.62 6.34
N GLU A 257 13.16 -8.51 6.95
CA GLU A 257 12.24 -7.45 7.39
C GLU A 257 11.48 -6.84 6.21
N ASP A 258 12.20 -6.54 5.13
CA ASP A 258 11.65 -5.98 3.90
C ASP A 258 10.66 -6.96 3.24
N LEU A 259 11.02 -8.23 3.07
CA LEU A 259 10.09 -9.27 2.60
C LEU A 259 8.85 -9.39 3.50
N GLY A 260 9.04 -9.29 4.83
CA GLY A 260 7.94 -9.30 5.79
C GLY A 260 6.90 -8.20 5.55
N SER A 261 7.35 -7.03 5.07
CA SER A 261 6.54 -5.86 4.75
C SER A 261 5.84 -5.92 3.39
N LEU A 262 6.39 -6.69 2.44
CA LEU A 262 5.86 -6.82 1.08
C LEU A 262 4.79 -7.89 0.93
N ARG A 263 4.41 -8.58 2.01
CA ARG A 263 3.41 -9.66 1.95
C ARG A 263 2.02 -9.13 1.66
N LEU A 264 1.35 -9.78 0.71
CA LEU A 264 -0.01 -9.50 0.27
C LEU A 264 -0.94 -10.61 0.73
N PHE A 265 -1.85 -10.27 1.64
CA PHE A 265 -2.86 -11.19 2.16
C PHE A 265 -4.17 -11.05 1.38
N ASP A 266 -4.82 -12.17 1.06
CA ASP A 266 -6.13 -12.17 0.42
C ASP A 266 -7.23 -12.17 1.48
N ARG A 267 -8.02 -11.09 1.55
CA ARG A 267 -9.14 -11.04 2.50
C ARG A 267 -10.29 -11.98 2.09
N ARG A 268 -10.37 -12.35 0.81
CA ARG A 268 -11.38 -13.30 0.31
C ARG A 268 -10.99 -14.76 0.56
N HIS A 269 -9.70 -15.00 0.82
CA HIS A 269 -9.12 -16.32 1.09
C HIS A 269 -8.13 -16.24 2.27
N PRO A 270 -8.61 -15.90 3.48
CA PRO A 270 -7.75 -15.67 4.65
C PRO A 270 -6.98 -16.91 5.12
N GLU A 271 -7.40 -18.10 4.69
CA GLU A 271 -6.75 -19.39 4.93
C GLU A 271 -5.50 -19.61 4.07
N GLU A 272 -5.33 -18.88 2.98
CA GLU A 272 -4.20 -19.05 2.07
C GLU A 272 -2.95 -18.32 2.56
N PRO A 273 -1.75 -18.87 2.27
CA PRO A 273 -0.50 -18.14 2.46
C PRO A 273 -0.47 -16.82 1.70
N PRO A 274 0.28 -15.82 2.19
CA PRO A 274 0.41 -14.56 1.47
C PRO A 274 1.17 -14.73 0.15
N ALA A 275 0.79 -13.94 -0.84
CA ALA A 275 1.65 -13.65 -1.99
C ALA A 275 2.65 -12.54 -1.62
N ILE A 276 3.57 -12.21 -2.52
CA ILE A 276 4.53 -11.11 -2.32
C ILE A 276 4.26 -9.98 -3.33
N ALA A 277 4.42 -8.73 -2.92
CA ALA A 277 4.33 -7.56 -3.80
C ALA A 277 5.64 -7.33 -4.56
N ALA A 278 5.58 -6.58 -5.65
CA ALA A 278 6.77 -6.17 -6.40
C ALA A 278 7.59 -5.10 -5.68
N GLY A 279 6.97 -4.17 -4.95
CA GLY A 279 7.72 -3.18 -4.18
C GLY A 279 6.93 -1.98 -3.67
N ALA A 280 7.44 -1.37 -2.61
CA ALA A 280 6.84 -0.18 -2.02
C ALA A 280 7.26 1.13 -2.72
N PRO A 281 6.43 2.18 -2.68
CA PRO A 281 5.00 2.16 -2.36
C PRO A 281 4.12 1.86 -3.60
N TRP A 282 4.63 2.16 -4.80
CA TRP A 282 3.85 2.21 -6.04
C TRP A 282 3.48 0.85 -6.64
N PHE A 283 4.14 -0.21 -6.17
CA PHE A 283 4.02 -1.57 -6.68
C PHE A 283 3.59 -2.53 -5.56
N MET A 284 2.88 -2.02 -4.54
CA MET A 284 2.25 -2.79 -3.46
C MET A 284 1.01 -3.54 -3.95
N THR A 285 1.18 -4.32 -5.02
CA THR A 285 0.17 -5.18 -5.64
C THR A 285 0.86 -6.40 -6.24
N LEU A 286 0.07 -7.36 -6.73
CA LEU A 286 0.58 -8.58 -7.33
C LEU A 286 1.08 -8.31 -8.75
N PHE A 287 2.36 -8.61 -8.97
CA PHE A 287 3.01 -8.63 -10.29
C PHE A 287 3.50 -10.03 -10.59
N GLY A 288 3.04 -10.67 -11.67
CA GLY A 288 3.33 -12.08 -11.95
C GLY A 288 4.80 -12.40 -11.87
N ARG A 289 5.61 -11.82 -12.77
CA ARG A 289 7.06 -12.05 -12.85
C ARG A 289 7.77 -11.74 -11.53
N ASP A 290 7.60 -10.53 -11.01
CA ASP A 290 8.31 -10.02 -9.84
C ASP A 290 8.00 -10.88 -8.60
N SER A 291 6.74 -11.29 -8.45
CA SER A 291 6.30 -12.12 -7.33
C SER A 291 6.82 -13.55 -7.46
N LEU A 292 6.84 -14.11 -8.68
CA LEU A 292 7.39 -15.43 -8.96
C LEU A 292 8.90 -15.49 -8.66
N LEU A 293 9.67 -14.52 -9.16
CA LEU A 293 11.12 -14.45 -8.92
C LEU A 293 11.44 -14.22 -7.45
N THR A 294 10.75 -13.29 -6.80
CA THR A 294 10.97 -13.01 -5.36
C THR A 294 10.64 -14.23 -4.52
N SER A 295 9.52 -14.90 -4.82
CA SER A 295 9.14 -16.13 -4.11
C SER A 295 10.13 -17.27 -4.35
N TRP A 296 10.68 -17.39 -5.56
CA TRP A 296 11.74 -18.35 -5.86
C TRP A 296 12.97 -18.09 -5.00
N MET A 297 13.47 -16.85 -4.98
CA MET A 297 14.64 -16.47 -4.18
C MET A 297 14.39 -16.64 -2.68
N ALA A 298 13.13 -16.52 -2.24
CA ALA A 298 12.72 -16.69 -0.86
C ALA A 298 12.44 -18.14 -0.43
N LEU A 299 12.52 -19.15 -1.33
CA LEU A 299 12.31 -20.56 -0.98
C LEU A 299 13.13 -21.06 0.23
N PRO A 300 14.41 -20.65 0.43
CA PRO A 300 15.17 -21.03 1.63
C PRO A 300 14.69 -20.35 2.92
N LEU A 301 13.93 -19.26 2.81
CA LEU A 301 13.41 -18.50 3.96
C LEU A 301 12.01 -18.96 4.35
N ASP A 302 11.10 -19.03 3.38
CA ASP A 302 9.70 -19.40 3.59
C ASP A 302 9.06 -19.87 2.28
N GLN A 303 8.75 -21.18 2.18
CA GLN A 303 8.14 -21.75 0.98
C GLN A 303 6.66 -21.36 0.82
N SER A 304 6.00 -20.88 1.88
CA SER A 304 4.60 -20.49 1.84
C SER A 304 4.37 -19.26 0.96
N LEU A 305 5.39 -18.41 0.77
CA LEU A 305 5.36 -17.29 -0.19
C LEU A 305 5.21 -17.76 -1.64
N ALA A 306 5.94 -18.82 -2.01
CA ALA A 306 5.82 -19.42 -3.33
C ALA A 306 4.44 -20.06 -3.52
N LEU A 307 3.95 -20.79 -2.52
CA LEU A 307 2.62 -21.40 -2.59
C LEU A 307 1.50 -20.34 -2.70
N GLY A 308 1.54 -19.29 -1.88
CA GLY A 308 0.56 -18.20 -1.91
C GLY A 308 0.57 -17.44 -3.23
N THR A 309 1.78 -17.16 -3.76
CA THR A 309 1.96 -16.53 -5.07
C THR A 309 1.41 -17.39 -6.20
N LEU A 310 1.75 -18.69 -6.25
CA LEU A 310 1.27 -19.61 -7.27
C LEU A 310 -0.25 -19.77 -7.22
N ARG A 311 -0.85 -19.97 -6.04
CA ARG A 311 -2.32 -20.07 -5.91
C ARG A 311 -3.03 -18.81 -6.38
N ARG A 312 -2.52 -17.64 -5.99
CA ARG A 312 -3.13 -16.38 -6.41
C ARG A 312 -3.01 -16.15 -7.92
N LEU A 313 -1.87 -16.47 -8.53
CA LEU A 313 -1.67 -16.38 -9.98
C LEU A 313 -2.50 -17.42 -10.75
N ALA A 314 -2.65 -18.64 -10.24
CA ALA A 314 -3.47 -19.68 -10.84
C ALA A 314 -4.94 -19.27 -10.94
N ARG A 315 -5.49 -18.61 -9.91
CA ARG A 315 -6.86 -18.05 -9.95
C ARG A 315 -7.04 -16.91 -10.95
N LEU A 316 -5.95 -16.22 -11.28
CA LEU A 316 -5.90 -15.11 -12.22
C LEU A 316 -5.30 -15.53 -13.56
N GLN A 317 -5.19 -16.83 -13.83
CA GLN A 317 -4.68 -17.33 -15.10
C GLN A 317 -5.69 -17.01 -16.21
N GLY A 318 -5.17 -16.59 -17.36
CA GLY A 318 -5.99 -16.20 -18.50
C GLY A 318 -6.87 -17.36 -18.98
N THR A 319 -8.12 -17.06 -19.33
CA THR A 319 -9.11 -18.05 -19.79
C THR A 319 -9.77 -17.68 -21.10
N LYS A 320 -9.56 -16.46 -21.58
CA LYS A 320 -10.11 -15.93 -22.83
C LYS A 320 -9.03 -15.21 -23.63
N VAL A 321 -9.33 -14.94 -24.90
CA VAL A 321 -8.52 -14.06 -25.74
C VAL A 321 -9.12 -12.65 -25.66
N ASP A 322 -8.37 -11.72 -25.07
CA ASP A 322 -8.77 -10.32 -24.93
C ASP A 322 -7.60 -9.40 -25.32
N PRO A 323 -7.63 -8.76 -26.51
CA PRO A 323 -6.55 -7.89 -26.96
C PRO A 323 -6.32 -6.67 -26.07
N LEU A 324 -7.31 -6.21 -25.31
CA LEU A 324 -7.18 -4.98 -24.50
C LEU A 324 -6.36 -5.22 -23.23
N SER A 325 -6.60 -6.33 -22.54
CA SER A 325 -5.82 -6.77 -21.38
C SER A 325 -4.62 -7.64 -21.77
N GLU A 326 -4.54 -8.04 -23.05
CA GLU A 326 -3.59 -9.01 -23.61
C GLU A 326 -3.69 -10.41 -23.00
N GLU A 327 -4.87 -10.73 -22.47
CA GLU A 327 -5.20 -12.05 -21.93
C GLU A 327 -5.26 -13.09 -23.05
N GLU A 328 -4.66 -14.24 -22.79
CA GLU A 328 -4.68 -15.43 -23.64
C GLU A 328 -4.88 -16.65 -22.72
N PRO A 329 -5.61 -17.71 -23.15
CA PRO A 329 -5.81 -18.90 -22.34
C PRO A 329 -4.49 -19.51 -21.85
N GLY A 330 -4.38 -19.78 -20.55
CA GLY A 330 -3.17 -20.34 -19.92
C GLY A 330 -2.10 -19.32 -19.53
N LYS A 331 -2.19 -18.07 -20.02
CA LYS A 331 -1.21 -17.02 -19.74
C LYS A 331 -1.29 -16.53 -18.29
N ILE A 332 -0.14 -16.25 -17.68
CA ILE A 332 -0.06 -15.65 -16.35
C ILE A 332 0.06 -14.13 -16.48
N MET A 333 -0.70 -13.40 -15.66
CA MET A 333 -0.77 -11.95 -15.72
C MET A 333 0.57 -11.26 -15.41
N HIS A 334 0.74 -10.05 -15.95
CA HIS A 334 1.83 -9.12 -15.62
C HIS A 334 1.55 -8.41 -14.29
N GLU A 335 0.42 -7.71 -14.16
CA GLU A 335 0.06 -6.96 -12.94
C GLU A 335 -1.44 -6.92 -12.67
N LEU A 336 -1.81 -6.76 -11.39
CA LEU A 336 -3.19 -6.56 -10.93
C LEU A 336 -3.38 -5.15 -10.39
N ARG A 337 -4.40 -4.42 -10.85
CA ARG A 337 -4.71 -3.06 -10.40
C ARG A 337 -6.16 -2.85 -9.98
N HIS A 338 -6.37 -2.06 -8.93
CA HIS A 338 -7.68 -1.78 -8.37
C HIS A 338 -8.03 -0.31 -8.66
N GLY A 339 -9.06 -0.01 -9.45
CA GLY A 339 -9.46 1.40 -9.71
C GLY A 339 -9.27 1.91 -11.14
N VAL A 340 -8.79 1.07 -12.07
CA VAL A 340 -9.01 1.30 -13.51
C VAL A 340 -10.52 1.30 -13.75
N GLN A 341 -11.04 2.31 -14.47
CA GLN A 341 -12.46 2.73 -14.59
C GLN A 341 -13.47 1.69 -15.13
N ASP A 342 -13.21 0.39 -15.04
CA ASP A 342 -14.10 -0.65 -15.54
C ASP A 342 -14.12 -1.87 -14.56
N SER A 343 -14.74 -1.67 -13.40
CA SER A 343 -14.83 -2.67 -12.32
C SER A 343 -15.88 -3.75 -12.62
N ALA A 344 -15.48 -4.80 -13.35
CA ALA A 344 -16.28 -6.03 -13.55
C ALA A 344 -15.53 -7.32 -13.17
N SER A 345 -14.34 -7.22 -12.56
CA SER A 345 -13.54 -8.40 -12.20
C SER A 345 -13.98 -9.01 -10.87
N PRO A 346 -14.25 -10.33 -10.80
CA PRO A 346 -14.63 -11.02 -9.56
C PRO A 346 -13.51 -11.04 -8.49
N TYR A 347 -12.31 -10.56 -8.81
CA TYR A 347 -11.16 -10.54 -7.90
C TYR A 347 -10.85 -9.16 -7.29
N GLY A 348 -11.67 -8.14 -7.58
CA GLY A 348 -11.56 -6.79 -7.02
C GLY A 348 -10.60 -5.85 -7.78
N GLY A 349 -10.00 -6.29 -8.88
CA GLY A 349 -9.11 -5.49 -9.72
C GLY A 349 -8.97 -6.08 -11.13
N GLN A 350 -8.44 -5.30 -12.07
CA GLN A 350 -8.22 -5.73 -13.44
C GLN A 350 -6.79 -6.24 -13.63
N ALA A 351 -6.67 -7.44 -14.22
CA ALA A 351 -5.38 -8.04 -14.55
C ALA A 351 -4.96 -7.62 -15.97
N TYR A 352 -3.72 -7.16 -16.10
CA TYR A 352 -3.06 -6.95 -17.38
C TYR A 352 -2.07 -8.09 -17.62
N TYR A 353 -2.03 -8.63 -18.83
CA TYR A 353 -1.27 -9.85 -19.19
C TYR A 353 -0.12 -9.56 -20.16
N GLY A 354 0.36 -8.33 -20.24
CA GLY A 354 1.53 -7.94 -21.05
C GLY A 354 2.86 -8.43 -20.49
N SER A 355 2.99 -9.73 -20.22
CA SER A 355 4.22 -10.41 -19.80
C SER A 355 4.37 -11.70 -20.61
N VAL A 356 5.56 -11.89 -21.18
CA VAL A 356 5.92 -13.12 -21.89
C VAL A 356 6.61 -14.14 -20.96
N ASP A 357 7.21 -13.65 -19.89
CA ASP A 357 8.08 -14.41 -18.99
C ASP A 357 7.38 -14.94 -17.74
N ALA A 358 6.26 -14.34 -17.30
CA ALA A 358 5.53 -14.81 -16.12
C ALA A 358 4.99 -16.24 -16.28
N THR A 359 4.48 -16.60 -17.45
CA THR A 359 3.92 -17.94 -17.73
C THR A 359 4.96 -19.06 -17.58
N PRO A 360 6.14 -19.02 -18.24
CA PRO A 360 7.17 -20.02 -18.01
C PRO A 360 7.72 -19.98 -16.57
N LEU A 361 7.88 -18.80 -15.96
CA LEU A 361 8.33 -18.68 -14.56
C LEU A 361 7.36 -19.35 -13.58
N PHE A 362 6.06 -19.34 -13.85
CA PHE A 362 5.05 -20.02 -13.03
C PHE A 362 5.29 -21.53 -13.00
N VAL A 363 5.48 -22.14 -14.18
CA VAL A 363 5.76 -23.57 -14.32
C VAL A 363 7.08 -23.92 -13.60
N MET A 364 8.10 -23.10 -13.80
CA MET A 364 9.41 -23.33 -13.20
C MET A 364 9.37 -23.23 -11.66
N LEU A 365 8.70 -22.22 -11.10
CA LEU A 365 8.55 -22.08 -9.65
C LEU A 365 7.75 -23.24 -9.05
N LEU A 366 6.68 -23.69 -9.71
CA LEU A 366 5.92 -24.87 -9.26
C LEU A 366 6.81 -26.12 -9.23
N GLY A 367 7.64 -26.31 -10.25
CA GLY A 367 8.62 -27.38 -10.32
C GLY A 367 9.63 -27.33 -9.16
N GLU A 368 10.19 -26.16 -8.86
CA GLU A 368 11.09 -25.99 -7.71
C GLU A 368 10.37 -26.22 -6.38
N LEU A 369 9.16 -25.70 -6.20
CA LEU A 369 8.37 -25.94 -4.99
C LEU A 369 8.12 -27.44 -4.77
N ARG A 370 7.82 -28.19 -5.83
CA ARG A 370 7.71 -29.67 -5.78
C ARG A 370 9.03 -30.31 -5.32
N ARG A 371 10.17 -29.84 -5.83
CA ARG A 371 11.50 -30.38 -5.48
C ARG A 371 11.90 -30.11 -4.03
N TRP A 372 11.44 -29.01 -3.44
CA TRP A 372 11.60 -28.73 -2.01
C TRP A 372 10.84 -29.72 -1.12
N GLY A 373 9.84 -30.43 -1.66
CA GLY A 373 9.21 -31.59 -1.01
C GLY A 373 8.18 -31.28 0.07
N LEU A 374 7.79 -30.01 0.21
CA LEU A 374 6.67 -29.58 1.05
C LEU A 374 5.43 -29.32 0.19
N HIS A 375 4.24 -29.34 0.80
CA HIS A 375 2.97 -28.99 0.14
C HIS A 375 2.56 -29.87 -1.05
N THR A 376 2.84 -31.18 -1.01
CA THR A 376 2.58 -32.12 -2.12
C THR A 376 1.16 -32.04 -2.68
N GLU A 377 0.14 -32.09 -1.82
CA GLU A 377 -1.28 -32.00 -2.22
C GLU A 377 -1.58 -30.64 -2.89
N ALA A 378 -1.08 -29.55 -2.31
CA ALA A 378 -1.30 -28.21 -2.85
C ALA A 378 -0.56 -27.98 -4.17
N VAL A 379 0.56 -28.65 -4.40
CA VAL A 379 1.25 -28.65 -5.70
C VAL A 379 0.45 -29.43 -6.73
N GLU A 380 -0.17 -30.54 -6.34
CA GLU A 380 -1.03 -31.35 -7.23
C GLU A 380 -2.28 -30.58 -7.66
N GLU A 381 -2.88 -29.80 -6.77
CA GLU A 381 -3.97 -28.86 -7.09
C GLU A 381 -3.59 -27.85 -8.18
N LEU A 382 -2.31 -27.50 -8.31
CA LEU A 382 -1.81 -26.50 -9.26
C LEU A 382 -1.39 -27.10 -10.62
N LEU A 383 -1.33 -28.43 -10.76
CA LEU A 383 -0.92 -29.08 -12.01
C LEU A 383 -1.79 -28.71 -13.22
N PRO A 384 -3.12 -28.65 -13.13
CA PRO A 384 -3.95 -28.23 -14.27
C PRO A 384 -3.60 -26.82 -14.77
N HIS A 385 -3.18 -25.93 -13.88
CA HIS A 385 -2.74 -24.59 -14.24
C HIS A 385 -1.36 -24.58 -14.91
N ALA A 386 -0.46 -25.48 -14.49
CA ALA A 386 0.81 -25.69 -15.17
C ALA A 386 0.63 -26.26 -16.58
N ASP A 387 -0.29 -27.21 -16.75
CA ASP A 387 -0.64 -27.76 -18.07
C ASP A 387 -1.20 -26.67 -19.00
N ALA A 388 -2.08 -25.81 -18.49
CA ALA A 388 -2.59 -24.66 -19.25
C ALA A 388 -1.47 -23.66 -19.61
N ALA A 389 -0.54 -23.40 -18.69
CA ALA A 389 0.62 -22.54 -18.96
C ALA A 389 1.56 -23.13 -20.02
N LEU A 390 1.80 -24.44 -19.98
CA LEU A 390 2.58 -25.16 -21.01
C LEU A 390 1.86 -25.14 -22.36
N ALA A 391 0.55 -25.36 -22.39
CA ALA A 391 -0.24 -25.25 -23.61
C ALA A 391 -0.16 -23.84 -24.22
N TRP A 392 -0.19 -22.79 -23.40
CA TRP A 392 0.05 -21.42 -23.88
C TRP A 392 1.44 -21.26 -24.49
N ILE A 393 2.49 -21.81 -23.88
CA ILE A 393 3.87 -21.76 -24.41
C ILE A 393 3.95 -22.43 -25.79
N GLU A 394 3.29 -23.57 -25.97
CA GLU A 394 3.27 -24.31 -27.24
C GLU A 394 2.45 -23.61 -28.33
N GLU A 395 1.28 -23.06 -27.98
CA GLU A 395 0.36 -22.44 -28.92
C GLU A 395 0.81 -21.03 -29.36
N TYR A 396 1.35 -20.24 -28.42
CA TYR A 396 1.75 -18.86 -28.65
C TYR A 396 3.26 -18.67 -28.87
N GLY A 397 4.03 -19.76 -28.78
CA GLY A 397 5.43 -19.81 -29.18
C GLY A 397 5.64 -19.62 -30.68
N GLY A 398 6.83 -19.13 -31.05
CA GLY A 398 7.26 -19.00 -32.43
C GLY A 398 7.60 -20.35 -33.06
N PRO A 399 7.59 -20.44 -34.41
CA PRO A 399 7.91 -21.68 -35.13
C PRO A 399 9.38 -22.13 -34.94
N ASP A 400 10.22 -21.25 -34.40
CA ASP A 400 11.62 -21.50 -34.04
C ASP A 400 11.80 -22.01 -32.59
N GLY A 401 10.71 -22.23 -31.86
CA GLY A 401 10.72 -22.70 -30.48
C GLY A 401 11.06 -21.62 -29.45
N LEU A 402 11.06 -20.34 -29.86
CA LEU A 402 11.25 -19.20 -28.95
C LEU A 402 9.89 -18.59 -28.57
N LEU A 403 9.80 -17.95 -27.40
CA LEU A 403 8.65 -17.13 -27.04
C LEU A 403 8.86 -15.69 -27.53
N TRP A 404 7.84 -15.15 -28.19
CA TRP A 404 7.88 -13.81 -28.79
C TRP A 404 6.83 -12.95 -28.11
N TYR A 405 7.04 -11.63 -28.09
CA TYR A 405 6.05 -10.69 -27.59
C TYR A 405 5.83 -9.54 -28.57
N ARG A 406 4.60 -9.05 -28.58
CA ARG A 406 4.21 -7.85 -29.31
C ARG A 406 2.92 -7.34 -28.70
N ARG A 407 2.94 -6.09 -28.22
CA ARG A 407 1.73 -5.42 -27.72
C ARG A 407 0.60 -5.51 -28.72
N LYS A 408 -0.60 -5.84 -28.24
CA LYS A 408 -1.79 -5.99 -29.10
C LYS A 408 -2.49 -4.66 -29.39
N THR A 409 -2.26 -3.64 -28.55
CA THR A 409 -2.84 -2.29 -28.69
C THR A 409 -1.79 -1.21 -28.44
N ASP A 410 -2.13 0.05 -28.69
CA ASP A 410 -1.32 1.22 -28.37
C ASP A 410 -1.24 1.51 -26.86
N ARG A 411 -2.06 0.83 -26.05
CA ARG A 411 -2.12 0.97 -24.58
C ARG A 411 -1.29 -0.06 -23.81
N GLY A 412 -0.82 -1.11 -24.49
CA GLY A 412 -0.01 -2.17 -23.90
C GLY A 412 1.47 -1.81 -23.81
N LEU A 413 2.18 -2.49 -22.90
CA LEU A 413 3.63 -2.36 -22.73
C LEU A 413 4.35 -2.67 -24.03
N ILE A 414 5.24 -1.78 -24.44
CA ILE A 414 6.09 -1.99 -25.62
C ILE A 414 6.99 -3.21 -25.41
N ASN A 415 7.61 -3.30 -24.23
CA ASN A 415 8.47 -4.39 -23.84
C ASN A 415 7.74 -5.28 -22.82
N GLN A 416 7.64 -6.58 -23.07
CA GLN A 416 6.89 -7.51 -22.22
C GLN A 416 7.77 -8.58 -21.55
N GLY A 417 9.10 -8.43 -21.65
CA GLY A 417 10.07 -9.26 -20.93
C GLY A 417 10.67 -8.55 -19.72
N TRP A 418 11.75 -9.09 -19.15
CA TRP A 418 12.42 -8.58 -17.94
C TRP A 418 12.71 -7.06 -17.92
N LYS A 419 12.98 -6.43 -19.07
CA LYS A 419 13.14 -4.97 -19.20
C LYS A 419 11.88 -4.36 -19.81
N ASP A 420 10.79 -4.34 -19.06
CA ASP A 420 9.47 -3.94 -19.55
C ASP A 420 9.21 -2.43 -19.59
N SER A 421 10.16 -1.59 -19.16
CA SER A 421 10.07 -0.14 -19.37
C SER A 421 10.16 0.21 -20.85
N PHE A 422 9.51 1.31 -21.27
CA PHE A 422 9.51 1.76 -22.67
C PHE A 422 10.92 2.06 -23.21
N ASP A 423 11.84 2.46 -22.33
CA ASP A 423 13.24 2.78 -22.59
C ASP A 423 14.21 1.64 -22.21
N GLY A 424 13.67 0.49 -21.78
CA GLY A 424 14.46 -0.64 -21.27
C GLY A 424 15.35 -1.31 -22.33
N ILE A 425 14.98 -1.15 -23.61
CA ILE A 425 15.76 -1.59 -24.77
C ILE A 425 16.35 -0.37 -25.44
N THR A 426 17.67 -0.18 -25.28
CA THR A 426 18.37 1.04 -25.71
C THR A 426 18.63 1.07 -27.22
N PHE A 427 18.82 -0.09 -27.86
CA PHE A 427 19.17 -0.20 -29.27
C PHE A 427 18.20 -1.16 -29.98
N SER A 428 17.75 -0.79 -31.17
CA SER A 428 16.87 -1.63 -31.99
C SER A 428 17.49 -2.96 -32.43
N GLU A 429 18.81 -3.06 -32.38
CA GLU A 429 19.57 -4.29 -32.66
C GLU A 429 19.88 -5.11 -31.39
N GLY A 430 19.44 -4.65 -30.21
CA GLY A 430 19.62 -5.37 -28.94
C GLY A 430 21.05 -5.40 -28.38
N THR A 431 21.94 -4.51 -28.84
CA THR A 431 23.33 -4.36 -28.36
C THR A 431 23.48 -3.46 -27.15
#